data_AF-B7PV76-F1
#
_entry.id   AF-B7PV76-F1
#
_cell.length_a   1.000
_cell.length_b   1.000
_cell.length_c   1.000
_cell.angle_alpha   90.00
_cell.angle_beta   90.00
_cell.angle_gamma   90.00
#
_symmetry.space_group_name_H-M   'P 1'
#
loop_
_entity.id
_entity.type
_entity.pdbx_description
1 polymer ?
#
loop_
_entity_poly.entity_id
_entity_poly.type
_entity_poly.pdbx_seq_one_letter_code
_entity_poly.pdbx_strand_id
1 'polypeptide(L)'
;MFMVHVFLVIAGISNMNLFKIQRYLERSKIALKLRSYSKKTVVAVSKKPGNLKASNVSTFIDSLKNGGSKNAEAPHPLDEALQRPSASSSPLITVEAFIRALNCSYDDGRVLVSKAGDTAGSYLKYVLLNPSNYFKDVVSQARAVILAGGTMEPTSEFVDQLLIPAGVPPERILHFACGHVVPKSNLCALALSQGPSGKTLEFTYQNRADVETIRELGNLLINVARVVPGGVVCFFPSYEYEKVVSEKWKSSGLLEKLAARKPIFREPVKSSELEKMLALYGQCAKSSTGALLFAVVGGKMSEGINFSDDMGRCVVMVGLPFPNARSPEMKSKIDFLNATYPQSSDGRSAGKVYYDNVCMKAVNQSIGRAIRHKDDYATILLVDQRYQRPSISKALPSWIRDSLAAHSKFGTAFAAIQQFFRVDRTNSE
;
A
#
# COMPACT_ATOMS: atom_id res chain seq x y z
N MET A 1 -11.45 0.02 18.37
CA MET A 1 -12.36 0.47 17.30
C MET A 1 -13.77 0.08 17.70
N PHE A 2 -14.76 0.93 17.47
CA PHE A 2 -16.13 0.73 17.95
C PHE A 2 -17.08 0.45 16.78
N MET A 3 -18.13 -0.34 17.02
CA MET A 3 -19.31 -0.32 16.16
C MET A 3 -19.94 1.08 16.20
N VAL A 4 -20.57 1.50 15.11
CA VAL A 4 -21.10 2.87 15.01
C VAL A 4 -22.15 3.13 16.10
N HIS A 5 -23.10 2.21 16.32
CA HIS A 5 -24.13 2.39 17.36
C HIS A 5 -23.51 2.50 18.77
N VAL A 6 -22.49 1.68 19.07
CA VAL A 6 -21.74 1.77 20.33
C VAL A 6 -21.08 3.14 20.41
N PHE A 7 -20.37 3.58 19.37
CA PHE A 7 -19.76 4.91 19.36
C PHE A 7 -20.77 6.03 19.62
N LEU A 8 -21.96 6.00 19.00
CA LEU A 8 -23.01 7.02 19.22
C LEU A 8 -23.51 7.06 20.66
N VAL A 9 -23.74 5.88 21.26
CA VAL A 9 -24.16 5.76 22.66
C VAL A 9 -23.10 6.30 23.58
N ILE A 10 -21.86 5.82 23.45
CA ILE A 10 -20.83 6.25 24.38
C ILE A 10 -20.54 7.74 24.15
N ALA A 11 -20.54 8.25 22.91
CA ALA A 11 -20.42 9.67 22.58
C ALA A 11 -21.58 10.57 23.06
N GLY A 12 -22.67 10.00 23.58
CA GLY A 12 -23.82 10.76 24.07
C GLY A 12 -24.60 11.46 22.95
N ILE A 13 -24.44 11.02 21.70
CA ILE A 13 -25.12 11.59 20.52
C ILE A 13 -26.15 10.63 19.93
N SER A 14 -26.46 9.53 20.63
CA SER A 14 -27.51 8.57 20.23
C SER A 14 -28.89 9.20 20.09
N ASN A 15 -29.18 10.25 20.87
CA ASN A 15 -30.45 10.97 20.83
C ASN A 15 -30.51 12.04 19.72
N MET A 16 -29.39 12.30 19.03
CA MET A 16 -29.35 13.27 17.95
C MET A 16 -29.85 12.65 16.65
N ASN A 17 -30.79 13.31 15.99
CA ASN A 17 -31.22 12.89 14.66
C ASN A 17 -30.17 13.30 13.62
N LEU A 18 -29.17 12.44 13.42
CA LEU A 18 -28.09 12.63 12.47
C LEU A 18 -28.58 12.82 11.03
N PHE A 19 -29.74 12.27 10.67
CA PHE A 19 -30.36 12.46 9.36
C PHE A 19 -30.87 13.89 9.16
N LYS A 20 -31.54 14.47 10.17
CA LYS A 20 -31.96 15.89 10.16
C LYS A 20 -30.74 16.82 10.08
N ILE A 21 -29.68 16.50 10.82
CA ILE A 21 -28.43 17.28 10.81
C ILE A 21 -27.79 17.22 9.42
N GLN A 22 -27.63 16.02 8.84
CA GLN A 22 -27.10 15.87 7.48
C GLN A 22 -27.93 16.67 6.47
N ARG A 23 -29.26 16.53 6.49
CA ARG A 23 -30.17 17.26 5.59
C ARG A 23 -30.03 18.77 5.74
N TYR A 24 -29.84 19.27 6.97
CA TYR A 24 -29.60 20.68 7.22
C TYR A 24 -28.24 21.13 6.65
N LEU A 25 -27.17 20.36 6.87
CA LEU A 25 -25.83 20.68 6.35
C LEU A 25 -25.84 20.77 4.81
N GLU A 26 -26.48 19.78 4.15
CA GLU A 26 -26.60 19.72 2.69
C GLU A 26 -27.42 20.89 2.11
N ARG A 27 -28.56 21.22 2.74
CA ARG A 27 -29.43 22.32 2.28
C ARG A 27 -28.83 23.70 2.54
N SER A 28 -28.31 23.91 3.74
CA SER A 28 -27.75 25.20 4.15
C SER A 28 -26.46 25.52 3.40
N LYS A 29 -25.74 24.48 2.93
CA LYS A 29 -24.39 24.58 2.37
C LYS A 29 -23.44 25.35 3.30
N ILE A 30 -23.65 25.23 4.61
CA ILE A 30 -22.96 26.04 5.63
C ILE A 30 -21.45 25.86 5.58
N ALA A 31 -20.98 24.63 5.32
CA ALA A 31 -19.55 24.33 5.20
C ALA A 31 -18.88 25.05 4.01
N LEU A 32 -19.62 25.29 2.92
CA LEU A 32 -19.18 26.07 1.76
C LEU A 32 -19.21 27.57 2.06
N LYS A 33 -20.28 28.06 2.70
CA LYS A 33 -20.43 29.48 3.08
C LYS A 33 -19.34 29.93 4.05
N LEU A 34 -18.92 29.05 4.96
CA LEU A 34 -17.91 29.35 5.98
C LEU A 34 -16.48 29.01 5.55
N ARG A 35 -16.28 28.52 4.31
CA ARG A 35 -14.96 28.07 3.82
C ARG A 35 -13.89 29.17 3.88
N SER A 36 -14.25 30.42 3.59
CA SER A 36 -13.34 31.57 3.62
C SER A 36 -13.06 32.11 5.04
N TYR A 37 -13.82 31.66 6.05
CA TYR A 37 -13.73 32.16 7.42
C TYR A 37 -12.88 31.27 8.34
N SER A 38 -12.32 30.16 7.85
CA SER A 38 -11.52 29.26 8.67
C SER A 38 -10.15 29.87 9.00
N LYS A 39 -9.92 30.22 10.27
CA LYS A 39 -8.58 30.50 10.82
C LYS A 39 -8.08 29.27 11.59
N LYS A 40 -6.81 28.89 11.42
CA LYS A 40 -6.20 27.81 12.20
C LYS A 40 -5.90 28.31 13.62
N THR A 41 -6.51 27.69 14.62
CA THR A 41 -6.17 27.91 16.04
C THR A 41 -5.71 26.58 16.62
N VAL A 42 -4.50 26.53 17.18
CA VAL A 42 -3.99 25.35 17.88
C VAL A 42 -4.59 25.36 19.28
N VAL A 43 -5.56 24.49 19.54
CA VAL A 43 -6.15 24.32 20.88
C VAL A 43 -5.38 23.22 21.60
N ALA A 44 -4.69 23.57 22.69
CA ALA A 44 -4.08 22.60 23.60
C ALA A 44 -5.15 21.98 24.51
N VAL A 45 -5.19 20.65 24.62
CA VAL A 45 -6.10 19.97 25.56
C VAL A 45 -5.52 20.08 26.97
N SER A 46 -6.09 20.93 27.82
CA SER A 46 -5.67 21.06 29.22
C SER A 46 -6.40 20.05 30.11
N LYS A 47 -5.67 19.24 30.89
CA LYS A 47 -6.23 18.44 31.99
C LYS A 47 -6.36 19.36 33.22
N LYS A 48 -7.57 19.75 33.63
CA LYS A 48 -7.82 20.35 34.94
C LYS A 48 -8.80 19.51 35.76
N PRO A 49 -8.59 19.36 37.08
CA PRO A 49 -9.53 18.70 38.00
C PRO A 49 -10.50 19.73 38.62
N GLY A 50 -11.77 19.37 38.81
CA GLY A 50 -12.66 20.08 39.76
C GLY A 50 -14.16 20.20 39.41
N ASN A 51 -14.97 19.52 40.23
CA ASN A 51 -16.35 19.76 40.70
C ASN A 51 -17.56 19.98 39.75
N LEU A 52 -18.36 18.91 39.68
CA LEU A 52 -19.81 18.71 39.49
C LEU A 52 -20.75 19.93 39.31
N LYS A 53 -21.44 19.98 38.16
CA LYS A 53 -22.91 19.91 37.98
C LYS A 53 -23.27 19.74 36.49
N ALA A 54 -24.43 19.13 36.22
CA ALA A 54 -24.86 18.42 35.00
C ALA A 54 -24.60 19.02 33.59
N SER A 55 -24.12 18.15 32.67
CA SER A 55 -24.59 17.92 31.28
C SER A 55 -23.45 17.70 30.26
N ASN A 56 -23.68 16.73 29.35
CA ASN A 56 -23.09 16.55 28.01
C ASN A 56 -21.58 16.26 27.84
N VAL A 57 -21.29 15.21 27.04
CA VAL A 57 -20.04 14.86 26.31
C VAL A 57 -18.75 14.64 27.14
N SER A 58 -18.56 15.37 28.24
CA SER A 58 -17.40 15.28 29.14
C SER A 58 -17.33 13.94 29.88
N THR A 59 -18.47 13.41 30.32
CA THR A 59 -18.61 12.13 31.03
C THR A 59 -18.23 10.92 30.18
N PHE A 60 -18.46 10.98 28.86
CA PHE A 60 -17.95 9.99 27.92
C PHE A 60 -16.43 9.99 27.86
N ILE A 61 -15.84 11.18 27.72
CA ILE A 61 -14.40 11.37 27.67
C ILE A 61 -13.72 10.85 28.94
N ASP A 62 -14.40 10.94 30.09
CA ASP A 62 -13.94 10.41 31.37
C ASP A 62 -14.12 8.89 31.53
N SER A 63 -15.20 8.29 31.00
CA SER A 63 -15.37 6.83 30.99
C SER A 63 -14.30 6.10 30.17
N LEU A 64 -13.76 6.77 29.13
CA LEU A 64 -12.61 6.29 28.35
C LEU A 64 -11.27 6.38 29.09
N LYS A 65 -11.21 7.01 30.27
CA LYS A 65 -9.98 7.14 31.08
C LYS A 65 -9.80 6.01 32.11
N ASN A 66 -10.87 5.28 32.45
CA ASN A 66 -10.86 4.26 33.53
C ASN A 66 -10.74 2.80 33.04
N GLY A 67 -10.41 2.57 31.75
CA GLY A 67 -9.99 1.26 31.27
C GLY A 67 -8.53 0.99 31.63
N GLY A 68 -8.31 0.20 32.67
CA GLY A 68 -7.00 -0.07 33.27
C GLY A 68 -5.91 -0.51 32.29
N SER A 69 -4.72 0.05 32.55
CA SER A 69 -3.43 -0.28 31.94
C SER A 69 -3.10 -1.77 32.04
N LYS A 70 -2.89 -2.42 30.90
CA LYS A 70 -1.85 -3.46 30.77
C LYS A 70 -0.89 -2.97 29.70
N ASN A 71 0.38 -2.86 30.10
CA ASN A 71 1.51 -2.40 29.29
C ASN A 71 1.44 -2.97 27.86
N ALA A 72 1.11 -2.10 26.91
CA ALA A 72 1.38 -2.31 25.50
C ALA A 72 2.27 -1.15 25.07
N GLU A 73 3.50 -1.49 24.68
CA GLU A 73 4.43 -0.56 24.03
C GLU A 73 3.70 0.29 23.00
N ALA A 74 3.96 1.59 23.02
CA ALA A 74 3.37 2.56 22.10
C ALA A 74 3.51 2.04 20.66
N PRO A 75 2.44 2.00 19.86
CA PRO A 75 2.58 1.73 18.45
C PRO A 75 3.43 2.87 17.87
N HIS A 76 4.66 2.53 17.48
CA HIS A 76 5.50 3.42 16.68
C HIS A 76 4.69 3.90 15.46
N PRO A 77 4.73 5.21 15.15
CA PRO A 77 3.94 5.79 14.07
C PRO A 77 4.54 5.37 12.73
N LEU A 78 4.08 4.22 12.21
CA LEU A 78 4.35 3.78 10.86
C LEU A 78 3.37 4.45 9.89
N ASP A 79 3.92 5.28 9.01
CA ASP A 79 3.60 5.39 7.58
C ASP A 79 2.09 5.26 7.19
N GLU A 80 1.26 6.20 7.63
CA GLU A 80 0.03 6.61 6.91
C GLU A 80 0.26 8.00 6.27
N ALA A 81 1.25 8.09 5.39
CA ALA A 81 1.38 9.20 4.46
C ALA A 81 0.49 9.02 3.21
N LEU A 82 -0.49 8.11 3.26
CA LEU A 82 -1.61 8.08 2.31
C LEU A 82 -2.57 9.22 2.67
N GLN A 83 -2.34 10.35 2.00
CA GLN A 83 -3.29 11.43 1.78
C GLN A 83 -4.07 11.86 3.04
N ARG A 84 -3.39 12.55 3.97
CA ARG A 84 -4.11 13.60 4.71
C ARG A 84 -4.75 14.49 3.65
N PRO A 85 -6.08 14.71 3.64
CA PRO A 85 -6.70 15.57 2.65
C PRO A 85 -5.91 16.88 2.64
N SER A 86 -5.47 17.27 1.44
CA SER A 86 -4.72 18.49 1.20
C SER A 86 -5.36 19.63 1.99
N ALA A 87 -4.54 20.54 2.53
CA ALA A 87 -4.90 21.65 3.41
C ALA A 87 -5.91 22.69 2.84
N SER A 88 -6.72 22.32 1.84
CA SER A 88 -7.67 23.11 1.09
C SER A 88 -9.16 22.79 1.41
N SER A 89 -9.46 21.77 2.21
CA SER A 89 -10.83 21.45 2.64
C SER A 89 -11.19 22.18 3.94
N SER A 90 -12.30 22.92 3.93
CA SER A 90 -12.86 23.57 5.14
C SER A 90 -13.03 22.52 6.25
N PRO A 91 -12.63 22.78 7.52
CA PRO A 91 -12.79 21.83 8.62
C PRO A 91 -14.22 21.32 8.80
N LEU A 92 -15.21 22.18 8.51
CA LEU A 92 -16.62 21.80 8.56
C LEU A 92 -17.01 20.79 7.47
N ILE A 93 -16.35 20.81 6.31
CA ILE A 93 -16.57 19.80 5.26
C ILE A 93 -16.13 18.43 5.76
N THR A 94 -14.99 18.36 6.47
CA THR A 94 -14.50 17.11 7.07
C THR A 94 -15.46 16.60 8.14
N VAL A 95 -16.00 17.49 8.98
CA VAL A 95 -17.00 17.13 9.99
C VAL A 95 -18.31 16.67 9.35
N GLU A 96 -18.79 17.37 8.31
CA GLU A 96 -19.98 16.98 7.55
C GLU A 96 -19.80 15.59 6.92
N ALA A 97 -18.65 15.32 6.31
CA ALA A 97 -18.34 14.02 5.73
C ALA A 97 -18.34 12.91 6.80
N PHE A 98 -17.78 13.19 7.99
CA PHE A 98 -17.80 12.23 9.10
C PHE A 98 -19.22 11.97 9.61
N ILE A 99 -20.07 13.01 9.76
CA ILE A 99 -21.48 12.85 10.16
C ILE A 99 -22.24 12.03 9.11
N ARG A 100 -22.02 12.30 7.82
CA ARG A 100 -22.61 11.51 6.72
C ARG A 100 -22.19 10.05 6.82
N ALA A 101 -20.93 9.78 7.13
CA ALA A 101 -20.43 8.42 7.31
C ALA A 101 -21.06 7.71 8.52
N LEU A 102 -21.40 8.41 9.60
CA LEU A 102 -22.11 7.84 10.75
C LEU A 102 -23.57 7.44 10.46
N ASN A 103 -24.18 7.98 9.39
CA ASN A 103 -25.52 7.59 8.94
C ASN A 103 -25.53 6.32 8.08
N CYS A 104 -24.37 5.71 7.85
CA CYS A 104 -24.24 4.48 7.10
C CYS A 104 -24.61 3.27 7.96
N SER A 105 -24.86 2.11 7.34
CA SER A 105 -25.27 0.89 8.05
C SER A 105 -24.38 0.58 9.25
N TYR A 106 -25.00 0.35 10.41
CA TYR A 106 -24.28 0.09 11.66
C TYR A 106 -23.42 -1.19 11.59
N ASP A 107 -23.83 -2.14 10.76
CA ASP A 107 -23.19 -3.45 10.66
C ASP A 107 -21.85 -3.37 9.90
N ASP A 108 -21.78 -2.50 8.89
CA ASP A 108 -20.61 -2.35 8.02
C ASP A 108 -19.61 -1.31 8.54
N GLY A 109 -20.10 -0.30 9.26
CA GLY A 109 -19.31 0.84 9.70
C GLY A 109 -18.56 0.59 11.00
N ARG A 110 -17.40 1.21 11.14
CA ARG A 110 -16.62 1.23 12.37
C ARG A 110 -16.00 2.59 12.63
N VAL A 111 -15.87 2.96 13.90
CA VAL A 111 -15.24 4.22 14.31
C VAL A 111 -13.97 3.92 15.09
N LEU A 112 -12.83 4.33 14.53
CA LEU A 112 -11.54 4.34 15.19
C LEU A 112 -11.36 5.65 15.93
N VAL A 113 -11.04 5.54 17.22
CA VAL A 113 -10.72 6.67 18.09
C VAL A 113 -9.26 6.52 18.48
N SER A 114 -8.44 7.48 18.09
CA SER A 114 -7.04 7.57 18.49
C SER A 114 -6.85 8.82 19.36
N LYS A 115 -6.23 8.64 20.53
CA LYS A 115 -5.91 9.72 21.45
C LYS A 115 -4.39 9.81 21.57
N ALA A 116 -3.83 10.95 21.17
CA ALA A 116 -2.45 11.31 21.46
C ALA A 116 -2.39 12.28 22.65
N GLY A 117 -1.18 12.68 23.03
CA GLY A 117 -0.96 13.69 24.07
C GLY A 117 -1.48 15.08 23.70
N ASP A 118 -1.77 15.33 22.42
CA ASP A 118 -2.27 16.60 21.89
C ASP A 118 -3.44 16.40 20.91
N THR A 119 -4.07 17.52 20.51
CA THR A 119 -5.11 17.53 19.47
C THR A 119 -4.56 17.18 18.08
N ALA A 120 -3.28 17.44 17.84
CA ALA A 120 -2.66 17.23 16.52
C ALA A 120 -2.43 15.74 16.20
N GLY A 121 -2.17 14.90 17.20
CA GLY A 121 -2.02 13.45 17.06
C GLY A 121 -3.31 12.66 17.35
N SER A 122 -4.34 13.30 17.90
CA SER A 122 -5.64 12.67 18.16
C SER A 122 -6.55 12.74 16.93
N TYR A 123 -7.29 11.66 16.65
CA TYR A 123 -8.22 11.64 15.51
C TYR A 123 -9.39 10.68 15.70
N LEU A 124 -10.44 10.95 14.93
CA LEU A 124 -11.56 10.06 14.69
C LEU A 124 -11.54 9.65 13.22
N LYS A 125 -11.67 8.35 12.95
CA LYS A 125 -11.69 7.81 11.58
C LYS A 125 -12.87 6.84 11.45
N TYR A 126 -13.71 7.08 10.46
CA TYR A 126 -14.73 6.11 10.07
C TYR A 126 -14.13 5.14 9.05
N VAL A 127 -14.34 3.85 9.27
CA VAL A 127 -13.86 2.77 8.40
C VAL A 127 -15.06 1.96 7.95
N LEU A 128 -15.25 1.87 6.65
CA LEU A 128 -16.27 1.00 6.05
C LEU A 128 -15.67 -0.39 5.82
N LEU A 129 -16.22 -1.41 6.47
CA LEU A 129 -15.75 -2.78 6.32
C LEU A 129 -16.36 -3.49 5.11
N ASN A 130 -17.57 -3.11 4.69
CA ASN A 130 -18.26 -3.71 3.55
C ASN A 130 -18.64 -2.64 2.49
N PRO A 131 -17.95 -2.61 1.34
CA PRO A 131 -18.28 -1.67 0.27
C PRO A 131 -19.50 -2.10 -0.58
N SER A 132 -19.96 -3.35 -0.48
CA SER A 132 -20.96 -3.90 -1.42
C SER A 132 -22.29 -3.16 -1.39
N ASN A 133 -22.71 -2.67 -0.22
CA ASN A 133 -23.98 -1.96 -0.07
C ASN A 133 -24.05 -0.66 -0.87
N TYR A 134 -22.91 0.04 -1.06
CA TYR A 134 -22.86 1.22 -1.92
C TYR A 134 -22.78 0.84 -3.40
N PHE A 135 -22.14 -0.29 -3.69
CA PHE A 135 -22.01 -0.77 -5.06
C PHE A 135 -23.31 -1.37 -5.59
N LYS A 136 -24.23 -1.78 -4.70
CA LYS A 136 -25.57 -2.28 -5.03
C LYS A 136 -26.36 -1.31 -5.91
N ASP A 137 -26.33 -0.02 -5.60
CA ASP A 137 -27.02 0.99 -6.40
C ASP A 137 -26.42 1.12 -7.80
N VAL A 138 -25.08 1.03 -7.90
CA VAL A 138 -24.36 1.07 -9.17
C VAL A 138 -24.76 -0.12 -10.05
N VAL A 139 -24.74 -1.34 -9.51
CA VAL A 139 -25.04 -2.56 -10.29
C VAL A 139 -26.52 -2.70 -10.63
N SER A 140 -27.42 -2.12 -9.84
CA SER A 140 -28.86 -2.18 -10.08
C SER A 140 -29.35 -1.13 -11.07
N GLN A 141 -28.77 0.07 -11.06
CA GLN A 141 -29.17 1.17 -11.95
C GLN A 141 -28.49 1.11 -13.32
N ALA A 142 -27.25 0.61 -13.38
CA ALA A 142 -26.52 0.51 -14.63
C ALA A 142 -26.99 -0.68 -15.47
N ARG A 143 -27.13 -0.48 -16.78
CA ARG A 143 -27.39 -1.57 -17.73
C ARG A 143 -26.24 -2.59 -17.75
N ALA A 144 -25.00 -2.10 -17.68
CA ALA A 144 -23.78 -2.89 -17.61
C ALA A 144 -22.70 -2.13 -16.84
N VAL A 145 -21.91 -2.85 -16.03
CA VAL A 145 -20.77 -2.31 -15.29
C VAL A 145 -19.52 -3.00 -15.80
N ILE A 146 -18.57 -2.23 -16.33
CA ILE A 146 -17.28 -2.76 -16.81
C ILE A 146 -16.19 -2.30 -15.85
N LEU A 147 -15.58 -3.26 -15.16
CA LEU A 147 -14.40 -3.04 -14.34
C LEU A 147 -13.16 -3.44 -15.15
N ALA A 148 -12.31 -2.46 -15.48
CA ALA A 148 -11.11 -2.68 -16.28
C ALA A 148 -9.88 -2.11 -15.58
N GLY A 149 -8.80 -2.90 -15.54
CA GLY A 149 -7.53 -2.48 -14.96
C GLY A 149 -6.42 -3.49 -15.23
N GLY A 150 -5.19 -2.99 -15.43
CA GLY A 150 -4.03 -3.83 -15.77
C GLY A 150 -3.44 -4.64 -14.61
N THR A 151 -3.87 -4.38 -13.37
CA THR A 151 -3.30 -4.97 -12.14
C THR A 151 -4.40 -5.42 -11.17
N MET A 152 -5.55 -5.82 -11.71
CA MET A 152 -6.70 -6.27 -10.91
C MET A 152 -6.55 -7.67 -10.31
N GLU A 153 -5.57 -8.46 -10.76
CA GLU A 153 -5.31 -9.78 -10.18
C GLU A 153 -4.70 -9.67 -8.77
N PRO A 154 -5.19 -10.47 -7.79
CA PRO A 154 -6.27 -11.47 -7.91
C PRO A 154 -7.69 -10.87 -7.92
N THR A 155 -8.55 -11.34 -8.83
CA THR A 155 -9.92 -10.80 -9.04
C THR A 155 -10.99 -11.38 -8.12
N SER A 156 -10.70 -12.49 -7.41
CA SER A 156 -11.65 -13.17 -6.53
C SER A 156 -12.25 -12.25 -5.46
N GLU A 157 -11.45 -11.32 -4.92
CA GLU A 157 -11.92 -10.34 -3.95
C GLU A 157 -13.04 -9.45 -4.51
N PHE A 158 -12.96 -9.04 -5.77
CA PHE A 158 -14.01 -8.23 -6.40
C PHE A 158 -15.29 -9.05 -6.59
N VAL A 159 -15.16 -10.31 -6.98
CA VAL A 159 -16.32 -11.19 -7.17
C VAL A 159 -16.99 -11.50 -5.84
N ASP A 160 -16.22 -12.02 -4.89
CA ASP A 160 -16.72 -12.59 -3.64
C ASP A 160 -17.11 -11.53 -2.61
N GLN A 161 -16.42 -10.38 -2.57
CA GLN A 161 -16.62 -9.35 -1.55
C GLN A 161 -17.34 -8.09 -2.05
N LEU A 162 -17.46 -7.89 -3.37
CA LEU A 162 -18.11 -6.71 -3.95
C LEU A 162 -19.32 -7.08 -4.81
N LEU A 163 -19.15 -7.87 -5.87
CA LEU A 163 -20.19 -8.12 -6.86
C LEU A 163 -21.30 -9.05 -6.35
N ILE A 164 -20.95 -10.22 -5.82
CA ILE A 164 -21.92 -11.17 -5.28
C ILE A 164 -22.69 -10.53 -4.10
N PRO A 165 -22.03 -9.91 -3.10
CA PRO A 165 -22.75 -9.26 -2.00
C PRO A 165 -23.52 -8.00 -2.42
N ALA A 166 -23.20 -7.39 -3.57
CA ALA A 166 -24.01 -6.32 -4.15
C ALA A 166 -25.27 -6.84 -4.88
N GLY A 167 -25.45 -8.17 -4.96
CA GLY A 167 -26.61 -8.82 -5.58
C GLY A 167 -26.43 -9.14 -7.06
N VAL A 168 -25.19 -9.14 -7.58
CA VAL A 168 -24.91 -9.60 -8.95
C VAL A 168 -24.86 -11.13 -8.94
N PRO A 169 -25.73 -11.82 -9.69
CA PRO A 169 -25.72 -13.27 -9.71
C PRO A 169 -24.49 -13.78 -10.51
N PRO A 170 -23.85 -14.91 -10.11
CA PRO A 170 -22.59 -15.37 -10.70
C PRO A 170 -22.61 -15.53 -12.22
N GLU A 171 -23.74 -15.96 -12.80
CA GLU A 171 -23.93 -16.14 -14.24
C GLU A 171 -23.85 -14.83 -15.05
N ARG A 172 -24.00 -13.67 -14.40
CA ARG A 172 -23.85 -12.35 -15.03
C ARG A 172 -22.43 -11.79 -14.89
N ILE A 173 -21.54 -12.48 -14.18
CA ILE A 173 -20.17 -12.03 -13.94
C ILE A 173 -19.27 -12.63 -15.03
N LEU A 174 -18.92 -11.80 -16.00
CA LEU A 174 -17.99 -12.17 -17.06
C LEU A 174 -16.59 -11.71 -16.70
N HIS A 175 -15.64 -12.65 -16.64
CA HIS A 175 -14.23 -12.36 -16.46
C HIS A 175 -13.49 -12.58 -17.78
N PHE A 176 -12.77 -11.56 -18.22
CA PHE A 176 -11.95 -11.61 -19.43
C PHE A 176 -10.58 -11.03 -19.12
N ALA A 177 -9.53 -11.79 -19.42
CA ALA A 177 -8.15 -11.41 -19.23
C ALA A 177 -7.36 -11.67 -20.52
N CYS A 178 -6.67 -10.64 -21.01
CA CYS A 178 -5.73 -10.78 -22.12
C CYS A 178 -4.34 -11.15 -21.57
N GLY A 179 -3.60 -11.94 -22.33
CA GLY A 179 -2.16 -12.09 -22.11
C GLY A 179 -1.45 -10.75 -22.25
N HIS A 180 -0.25 -10.65 -21.67
CA HIS A 180 0.58 -9.45 -21.83
C HIS A 180 1.08 -9.33 -23.27
N VAL A 181 1.23 -8.10 -23.76
CA VAL A 181 1.65 -7.81 -25.14
C VAL A 181 3.11 -8.16 -25.45
N VAL A 182 3.86 -8.65 -24.46
CA VAL A 182 5.33 -8.77 -24.51
C VAL A 182 5.70 -10.25 -24.65
N PRO A 183 6.60 -10.60 -25.59
CA PRO A 183 7.10 -11.97 -25.72
C PRO A 183 7.79 -12.46 -24.45
N LYS A 184 7.73 -13.77 -24.18
CA LYS A 184 8.43 -14.38 -23.03
C LYS A 184 9.95 -14.11 -23.02
N SER A 185 10.57 -13.96 -24.20
CA SER A 185 11.99 -13.62 -24.35
C SER A 185 12.37 -12.22 -23.83
N ASN A 186 11.39 -11.33 -23.71
CA ASN A 186 11.59 -9.95 -23.31
C ASN A 186 11.39 -9.75 -21.80
N LEU A 187 11.05 -10.80 -21.06
CA LEU A 187 10.89 -10.76 -19.62
C LEU A 187 11.79 -11.80 -18.95
N CYS A 188 12.63 -11.34 -18.02
CA CYS A 188 13.36 -12.21 -17.10
C CYS A 188 12.80 -12.03 -15.69
N ALA A 189 11.86 -12.88 -15.29
CA ALA A 189 11.25 -12.84 -13.96
C ALA A 189 11.91 -13.87 -13.03
N LEU A 190 12.48 -13.42 -11.92
CA LEU A 190 13.26 -14.26 -11.00
C LEU A 190 12.76 -14.11 -9.56
N ALA A 191 12.50 -15.23 -8.88
CA ALA A 191 12.23 -15.26 -7.44
C ALA A 191 13.47 -15.77 -6.68
N LEU A 192 14.13 -14.88 -5.95
CA LEU A 192 15.41 -15.13 -5.29
C LEU A 192 15.25 -15.27 -3.77
N SER A 193 15.76 -16.38 -3.20
CA SER A 193 15.68 -16.65 -1.76
C SER A 193 16.98 -16.44 -0.98
N GLN A 194 18.16 -16.46 -1.62
CA GLN A 194 19.45 -16.24 -0.94
C GLN A 194 20.29 -15.19 -1.68
N GLY A 195 21.09 -14.45 -0.91
CA GLY A 195 22.01 -13.47 -1.45
C GLY A 195 23.37 -14.04 -1.87
N PRO A 196 24.33 -13.16 -2.26
CA PRO A 196 25.65 -13.56 -2.75
C PRO A 196 26.47 -14.47 -1.83
N SER A 197 26.36 -14.33 -0.51
CA SER A 197 27.02 -15.15 0.50
C SER A 197 26.25 -16.41 0.89
N GLY A 198 25.06 -16.62 0.32
CA GLY A 198 24.17 -17.74 0.67
C GLY A 198 23.22 -17.45 1.84
N LYS A 199 23.27 -16.24 2.42
CA LYS A 199 22.32 -15.81 3.46
C LYS A 199 20.90 -15.78 2.91
N THR A 200 19.97 -16.41 3.63
CA THR A 200 18.54 -16.35 3.31
C THR A 200 18.01 -14.92 3.39
N LEU A 201 17.35 -14.48 2.33
CA LEU A 201 16.73 -13.16 2.22
C LEU A 201 15.27 -13.27 2.65
N GLU A 202 14.98 -12.80 3.87
CA GLU A 202 13.63 -12.74 4.41
C GLU A 202 13.38 -11.39 5.09
N PHE A 203 12.47 -10.61 4.52
CA PHE A 203 12.18 -9.25 4.96
C PHE A 203 10.87 -9.19 5.77
N THR A 204 10.68 -10.12 6.69
CA THR A 204 9.59 -10.04 7.68
C THR A 204 9.85 -8.91 8.67
N TYR A 205 8.83 -8.44 9.41
CA TYR A 205 9.04 -7.40 10.42
C TYR A 205 10.15 -7.76 11.44
N GLN A 206 10.24 -9.04 11.80
CA GLN A 206 11.25 -9.56 12.73
C GLN A 206 12.66 -9.56 12.12
N ASN A 207 12.80 -9.95 10.85
CA ASN A 207 14.10 -10.19 10.23
C ASN A 207 14.62 -9.00 9.41
N ARG A 208 13.76 -8.08 8.98
CA ARG A 208 14.14 -6.96 8.10
C ARG A 208 15.21 -6.04 8.70
N ALA A 209 15.28 -5.93 10.03
CA ALA A 209 16.27 -5.11 10.70
C ALA A 209 17.65 -5.79 10.85
N ASP A 210 17.77 -7.07 10.48
CA ASP A 210 19.02 -7.81 10.52
C ASP A 210 20.11 -7.15 9.67
N VAL A 211 21.25 -6.89 10.29
CA VAL A 211 22.37 -6.17 9.65
C VAL A 211 22.94 -6.99 8.50
N GLU A 212 23.00 -8.31 8.65
CA GLU A 212 23.55 -9.19 7.63
C GLU A 212 22.64 -9.23 6.40
N THR A 213 21.33 -9.38 6.59
CA THR A 213 20.33 -9.34 5.50
C THR A 213 20.36 -8.01 4.73
N ILE A 214 20.50 -6.88 5.43
CA ILE A 214 20.62 -5.56 4.79
C ILE A 214 21.93 -5.43 4.01
N ARG A 215 23.05 -5.87 4.58
CA ARG A 215 24.36 -5.92 3.90
C ARG A 215 24.28 -6.77 2.63
N GLU A 216 23.60 -7.90 2.74
CA GLU A 216 23.43 -8.86 1.66
C GLU A 216 22.62 -8.29 0.49
N LEU A 217 21.54 -7.57 0.78
CA LEU A 217 20.76 -6.84 -0.21
C LEU A 217 21.63 -5.79 -0.95
N GLY A 218 22.50 -5.08 -0.23
CA GLY A 218 23.42 -4.11 -0.83
C GLY A 218 24.40 -4.76 -1.80
N ASN A 219 25.01 -5.90 -1.40
CA ASN A 219 25.91 -6.65 -2.27
C ASN A 219 25.20 -7.23 -3.51
N LEU A 220 23.95 -7.68 -3.35
CA LEU A 220 23.10 -8.10 -4.47
C LEU A 220 22.91 -6.94 -5.46
N LEU A 221 22.53 -5.76 -4.97
CA LEU A 221 22.31 -4.59 -5.84
C LEU A 221 23.58 -4.12 -6.54
N ILE A 222 24.75 -4.18 -5.89
CA ILE A 222 26.03 -3.85 -6.53
C ILE A 222 26.29 -4.76 -7.74
N ASN A 223 26.03 -6.06 -7.60
CA ASN A 223 26.21 -7.01 -8.70
C ASN A 223 25.18 -6.77 -9.81
N VAL A 224 23.90 -6.60 -9.46
CA VAL A 224 22.84 -6.31 -10.44
C VAL A 224 23.13 -5.01 -11.20
N ALA A 225 23.52 -3.94 -10.50
CA ALA A 225 23.86 -2.66 -11.11
C ALA A 225 25.07 -2.74 -12.06
N ARG A 226 25.95 -3.74 -11.91
CA ARG A 226 27.08 -3.94 -12.83
C ARG A 226 26.66 -4.45 -14.21
N VAL A 227 25.55 -5.20 -14.29
CA VAL A 227 25.18 -5.96 -15.51
C VAL A 227 23.93 -5.41 -16.18
N VAL A 228 23.06 -4.73 -15.43
CA VAL A 228 21.84 -4.16 -15.98
C VAL A 228 22.17 -2.84 -16.70
N PRO A 229 21.84 -2.71 -18.01
CA PRO A 229 21.91 -1.42 -18.70
C PRO A 229 20.81 -0.49 -18.21
N GLY A 230 21.04 0.81 -18.28
CA GLY A 230 20.06 1.82 -17.91
C GLY A 230 19.59 1.76 -16.44
N GLY A 231 18.29 1.98 -16.24
CA GLY A 231 17.62 2.16 -14.96
C GLY A 231 17.34 0.88 -14.19
N VAL A 232 17.73 0.86 -12.91
CA VAL A 232 17.31 -0.14 -11.92
C VAL A 232 16.40 0.55 -10.91
N VAL A 233 15.17 0.05 -10.76
CA VAL A 233 14.20 0.56 -9.78
C VAL A 233 14.07 -0.45 -8.66
N CYS A 234 14.46 -0.07 -7.45
CA CYS A 234 14.40 -0.91 -6.25
C CYS A 234 13.25 -0.44 -5.37
N PHE A 235 12.19 -1.24 -5.29
CA PHE A 235 11.02 -0.99 -4.46
C PHE A 235 11.23 -1.55 -3.06
N PHE A 236 11.10 -0.67 -2.07
CA PHE A 236 11.07 -1.01 -0.65
C PHE A 236 9.64 -1.03 -0.11
N PRO A 237 9.35 -1.83 0.93
CA PRO A 237 8.00 -1.97 1.50
C PRO A 237 7.50 -0.73 2.25
N SER A 238 8.38 0.17 2.71
CA SER A 238 7.99 1.43 3.36
C SER A 238 9.11 2.47 3.31
N TYR A 239 8.77 3.75 3.49
CA TYR A 239 9.77 4.83 3.57
C TYR A 239 10.65 4.68 4.80
N GLU A 240 10.09 4.26 5.93
CA GLU A 240 10.89 4.00 7.14
C GLU A 240 11.95 2.91 6.88
N TYR A 241 11.57 1.83 6.20
CA TYR A 241 12.51 0.74 5.95
C TYR A 241 13.58 1.13 4.92
N GLU A 242 13.21 1.83 3.84
CA GLU A 242 14.16 2.39 2.88
C GLU A 242 15.18 3.30 3.58
N LYS A 243 14.72 4.15 4.51
CA LYS A 243 15.60 5.02 5.29
C LYS A 243 16.59 4.23 6.15
N VAL A 244 16.12 3.21 6.88
CA VAL A 244 16.98 2.34 7.71
C VAL A 244 18.04 1.64 6.87
N VAL A 245 17.65 1.11 5.70
CA VAL A 245 18.58 0.44 4.77
C VAL A 245 19.62 1.43 4.25
N SER A 246 19.17 2.59 3.76
CA SER A 246 20.05 3.64 3.23
C SER A 246 21.04 4.16 4.27
N GLU A 247 20.63 4.34 5.52
CA GLU A 247 21.51 4.77 6.62
C GLU A 247 22.57 3.71 6.95
N LYS A 248 22.18 2.43 6.99
CA LYS A 248 23.12 1.31 7.21
C LYS A 248 24.09 1.10 6.05
N TRP A 249 23.66 1.31 4.81
CA TRP A 249 24.56 1.26 3.67
C TRP A 249 25.54 2.42 3.64
N LYS A 250 25.11 3.61 4.07
CA LYS A 250 25.99 4.76 4.23
C LYS A 250 27.04 4.53 5.31
N SER A 251 26.66 4.01 6.48
CA SER A 251 27.62 3.76 7.58
C SER A 251 28.62 2.63 7.28
N SER A 252 28.26 1.69 6.41
CA SER A 252 29.12 0.55 6.03
C SER A 252 29.97 0.78 4.77
N GLY A 253 29.85 1.94 4.10
CA GLY A 253 30.54 2.20 2.83
C GLY A 253 29.92 1.51 1.61
N LEU A 254 28.78 0.83 1.78
CA LEU A 254 28.10 0.11 0.67
C LEU A 254 27.39 1.08 -0.27
N LEU A 255 26.87 2.19 0.26
CA LEU A 255 26.16 3.17 -0.56
C LEU A 255 27.12 3.83 -1.56
N GLU A 256 28.35 4.12 -1.14
CA GLU A 256 29.43 4.66 -1.97
C GLU A 256 29.86 3.66 -3.05
N LYS A 257 30.00 2.37 -2.69
CA LYS A 257 30.29 1.30 -3.66
C LYS A 257 29.19 1.16 -4.70
N LEU A 258 27.93 1.32 -4.30
CA LEU A 258 26.78 1.28 -5.21
C LEU A 258 26.72 2.54 -6.09
N ALA A 259 26.93 3.71 -5.51
CA ALA A 259 26.97 5.00 -6.21
C ALA A 259 28.11 5.08 -7.24
N ALA A 260 29.23 4.40 -6.98
CA ALA A 260 30.33 4.25 -7.93
C ALA A 260 29.96 3.38 -9.15
N ARG A 261 28.86 2.62 -9.10
CA ARG A 261 28.32 1.87 -10.24
C ARG A 261 27.26 2.64 -10.99
N LYS A 262 26.28 3.19 -10.26
CA LYS A 262 25.19 4.00 -10.83
C LYS A 262 24.82 5.13 -9.85
N PRO A 263 24.57 6.36 -10.33
CA PRO A 263 24.01 7.41 -9.49
C PRO A 263 22.70 6.96 -8.84
N ILE A 264 22.55 7.25 -7.55
CA ILE A 264 21.41 6.80 -6.74
C ILE A 264 20.45 7.96 -6.52
N PHE A 265 19.19 7.71 -6.84
CA PHE A 265 18.06 8.59 -6.61
C PHE A 265 17.12 7.96 -5.58
N ARG A 266 16.50 8.80 -4.76
CA ARG A 266 15.56 8.36 -3.71
C ARG A 266 14.26 9.10 -3.88
N GLU A 267 13.15 8.40 -3.71
CA GLU A 267 11.81 8.98 -3.77
C GLU A 267 11.64 10.10 -2.71
N PRO A 268 11.30 11.34 -3.12
CA PRO A 268 11.17 12.45 -2.19
C PRO A 268 9.86 12.42 -1.40
N VAL A 269 9.95 12.77 -0.11
CA VAL A 269 8.79 12.92 0.78
C VAL A 269 7.87 14.05 0.32
N LYS A 270 8.39 15.09 -0.35
CA LYS A 270 7.59 16.20 -0.88
C LYS A 270 7.24 15.98 -2.35
N SER A 271 5.97 16.13 -2.70
CA SER A 271 5.51 15.90 -4.08
C SER A 271 6.04 16.94 -5.06
N SER A 272 6.33 18.16 -4.59
CA SER A 272 6.91 19.23 -5.41
C SER A 272 8.32 18.93 -5.94
N GLU A 273 9.05 18.02 -5.30
CA GLU A 273 10.42 17.64 -5.69
C GLU A 273 10.43 16.42 -6.63
N LEU A 274 9.28 15.75 -6.78
CA LEU A 274 9.15 14.47 -7.47
C LEU A 274 9.48 14.58 -8.96
N GLU A 275 8.89 15.56 -9.65
CA GLU A 275 9.08 15.75 -11.10
C GLU A 275 10.54 16.06 -11.44
N LYS A 276 11.17 16.96 -10.67
CA LYS A 276 12.58 17.31 -10.85
C LYS A 276 13.50 16.11 -10.66
N MET A 277 13.26 15.31 -9.60
CA MET A 277 14.05 14.11 -9.34
C MET A 277 13.87 13.09 -10.46
N LEU A 278 12.63 12.85 -10.91
CA LEU A 278 12.33 11.90 -11.98
C LEU A 278 12.97 12.31 -13.31
N ALA A 279 12.98 13.60 -13.64
CA ALA A 279 13.65 14.10 -14.84
C ALA A 279 15.15 13.82 -14.82
N LEU A 280 15.82 14.07 -13.68
CA LEU A 280 17.24 13.78 -13.50
C LEU A 280 17.52 12.28 -13.54
N TYR A 281 16.67 11.47 -12.89
CA TYR A 281 16.76 10.02 -12.95
C TYR A 281 16.65 9.52 -14.39
N GLY A 282 15.66 9.99 -15.15
CA GLY A 282 15.45 9.57 -16.54
C GLY A 282 16.60 9.93 -17.46
N GLN A 283 17.24 11.09 -17.24
CA GLN A 283 18.45 11.48 -17.98
C GLN A 283 19.62 10.54 -17.66
N CYS A 284 19.86 10.24 -16.39
CA CYS A 284 20.93 9.32 -15.99
C CYS A 284 20.62 7.87 -16.41
N ALA A 285 19.36 7.45 -16.38
CA ALA A 285 18.93 6.12 -16.78
C ALA A 285 19.18 5.84 -18.26
N LYS A 286 19.11 6.86 -19.13
CA LYS A 286 19.45 6.77 -20.56
C LYS A 286 20.95 6.90 -20.85
N SER A 287 21.76 7.19 -19.85
CA SER A 287 23.22 7.27 -20.02
C SER A 287 23.85 5.88 -20.05
N SER A 288 25.10 5.79 -20.53
CA SER A 288 25.85 4.52 -20.60
C SER A 288 26.05 3.87 -19.23
N THR A 289 26.10 4.64 -18.15
CA THR A 289 26.21 4.12 -16.79
C THR A 289 24.85 3.69 -16.24
N GLY A 290 23.75 4.34 -16.66
CA GLY A 290 22.41 4.13 -16.13
C GLY A 290 22.21 4.75 -14.74
N ALA A 291 21.11 4.42 -14.06
CA ALA A 291 20.77 5.01 -12.76
C ALA A 291 20.07 4.00 -11.83
N LEU A 292 20.15 4.26 -10.53
CA LEU A 292 19.47 3.49 -9.50
C LEU A 292 18.41 4.37 -8.82
N LEU A 293 17.19 3.88 -8.71
CA LEU A 293 16.09 4.56 -8.03
C LEU A 293 15.59 3.71 -6.87
N PHE A 294 15.62 4.27 -5.66
CA PHE A 294 14.95 3.72 -4.50
C PHE A 294 13.55 4.31 -4.40
N ALA A 295 12.56 3.46 -4.61
CA ALA A 295 11.14 3.79 -4.57
C ALA A 295 10.43 3.00 -3.48
N VAL A 296 9.23 3.41 -3.10
CA VAL A 296 8.43 2.74 -2.08
C VAL A 296 7.14 2.18 -2.68
N VAL A 297 6.80 0.95 -2.31
CA VAL A 297 5.52 0.33 -2.70
C VAL A 297 4.34 1.06 -2.05
N GLY A 298 3.32 1.39 -2.83
CA GLY A 298 2.23 2.28 -2.39
C GLY A 298 2.66 3.75 -2.23
N GLY A 299 3.92 4.07 -2.57
CA GLY A 299 4.43 5.43 -2.65
C GLY A 299 3.98 6.14 -3.93
N LYS A 300 4.33 7.42 -4.04
CA LYS A 300 3.93 8.29 -5.15
C LYS A 300 4.41 7.76 -6.50
N MET A 301 5.60 7.17 -6.52
CA MET A 301 6.18 6.60 -7.74
C MET A 301 5.54 5.27 -8.15
N SER A 302 4.97 4.53 -7.21
CA SER A 302 4.33 3.24 -7.47
C SER A 302 2.87 3.32 -7.91
N GLU A 303 2.27 4.52 -7.97
CA GLU A 303 0.88 4.72 -8.39
C GLU A 303 0.75 5.49 -9.73
N GLY A 304 1.63 6.45 -10.02
CA GLY A 304 1.45 7.37 -11.16
C GLY A 304 2.52 7.36 -12.26
N ILE A 305 3.64 6.64 -12.10
CA ILE A 305 4.80 6.75 -13.01
C ILE A 305 5.05 5.44 -13.76
N ASN A 306 5.35 5.53 -15.05
CA ASN A 306 5.76 4.39 -15.88
C ASN A 306 7.28 4.43 -16.08
N PHE A 307 7.94 3.29 -15.90
CA PHE A 307 9.39 3.14 -16.10
C PHE A 307 9.64 2.44 -17.44
N SER A 308 9.26 3.09 -18.55
CA SER A 308 9.44 2.49 -19.87
C SER A 308 10.90 2.51 -20.30
N ASP A 309 11.26 1.52 -21.12
CA ASP A 309 12.55 1.45 -21.79
C ASP A 309 13.72 1.50 -20.80
N ASP A 310 14.69 2.38 -21.05
CA ASP A 310 15.89 2.53 -20.24
C ASP A 310 15.61 3.07 -18.84
N MET A 311 14.41 3.57 -18.55
CA MET A 311 14.05 3.98 -17.19
C MET A 311 13.80 2.80 -16.25
N GLY A 312 13.64 1.57 -16.75
CA GLY A 312 13.14 0.45 -15.95
C GLY A 312 13.64 -0.94 -16.36
N ARG A 313 14.86 -1.05 -16.90
CA ARG A 313 15.41 -2.35 -17.37
C ARG A 313 15.48 -3.43 -16.29
N CYS A 314 15.59 -3.05 -15.02
CA CYS A 314 15.43 -3.99 -13.92
C CYS A 314 14.57 -3.40 -12.80
N VAL A 315 13.52 -4.12 -12.41
CA VAL A 315 12.75 -3.85 -11.21
C VAL A 315 13.11 -4.85 -10.13
N VAL A 316 13.60 -4.37 -9.00
CA VAL A 316 13.91 -5.16 -7.81
C VAL A 316 12.83 -4.93 -6.77
N MET A 317 12.10 -5.98 -6.40
CA MET A 317 11.09 -5.93 -5.34
C MET A 317 11.69 -6.49 -4.04
N VAL A 318 11.96 -5.61 -3.07
CA VAL A 318 12.57 -5.99 -1.78
C VAL A 318 11.48 -6.44 -0.82
N GLY A 319 11.48 -7.73 -0.47
CA GLY A 319 10.50 -8.26 0.48
C GLY A 319 9.07 -8.31 -0.07
N LEU A 320 8.14 -8.49 0.85
CA LEU A 320 6.69 -8.43 0.59
C LEU A 320 6.11 -7.26 1.40
N PRO A 321 5.42 -6.29 0.75
CA PRO A 321 4.86 -5.09 1.38
C PRO A 321 3.55 -5.43 2.11
N PHE A 322 3.61 -6.34 3.07
CA PHE A 322 2.45 -6.71 3.88
C PHE A 322 2.03 -5.52 4.75
N PRO A 323 0.73 -5.18 4.80
CA PRO A 323 0.25 -4.16 5.72
C PRO A 323 0.42 -4.62 7.16
N ASN A 324 0.42 -3.69 8.10
CA ASN A 324 0.53 -4.02 9.52
C ASN A 324 -0.71 -4.80 9.99
N ALA A 325 -0.57 -6.12 10.17
CA ALA A 325 -1.66 -6.99 10.65
C ALA A 325 -2.19 -6.61 12.03
N ARG A 326 -1.40 -5.88 12.83
CA ARG A 326 -1.79 -5.40 14.16
C ARG A 326 -2.51 -4.05 14.12
N SER A 327 -2.60 -3.40 12.96
CA SER A 327 -3.34 -2.15 12.86
C SER A 327 -4.82 -2.40 13.22
N PRO A 328 -5.47 -1.49 13.98
CA PRO A 328 -6.87 -1.68 14.37
C PRO A 328 -7.80 -1.92 13.17
N GLU A 329 -7.52 -1.26 12.06
CA GLU A 329 -8.28 -1.35 10.82
C GLU A 329 -8.12 -2.70 10.16
N MET A 330 -6.86 -3.15 10.02
CA MET A 330 -6.59 -4.42 9.38
C MET A 330 -7.13 -5.58 10.21
N LYS A 331 -6.89 -5.57 11.53
CA LYS A 331 -7.46 -6.57 12.42
C LYS A 331 -8.97 -6.67 12.27
N SER A 332 -9.65 -5.53 12.28
CA SER A 332 -11.12 -5.52 12.25
C SER A 332 -11.71 -5.88 10.89
N LYS A 333 -11.01 -5.54 9.80
CA LYS A 333 -11.36 -6.02 8.45
C LYS A 333 -11.18 -7.54 8.35
N ILE A 334 -10.09 -8.09 8.87
CA ILE A 334 -9.85 -9.54 8.92
C ILE A 334 -10.94 -10.24 9.75
N ASP A 335 -11.25 -9.73 10.94
CA ASP A 335 -12.27 -10.29 11.83
C ASP A 335 -13.65 -10.29 11.16
N PHE A 336 -14.02 -9.18 10.51
CA PHE A 336 -15.26 -9.08 9.74
C PHE A 336 -15.30 -10.09 8.59
N LEU A 337 -14.22 -10.20 7.80
CA LEU A 337 -14.18 -11.12 6.68
C LEU A 337 -14.28 -12.57 7.13
N ASN A 338 -13.57 -12.96 8.19
CA ASN A 338 -13.63 -14.30 8.75
C ASN A 338 -15.01 -14.66 9.31
N ALA A 339 -15.76 -13.68 9.82
CA ALA A 339 -17.12 -13.89 10.33
C ALA A 339 -18.19 -13.91 9.23
N THR A 340 -17.96 -13.21 8.11
CA THR A 340 -18.97 -13.00 7.05
C THR A 340 -18.85 -14.00 5.91
N TYR A 341 -17.62 -14.39 5.57
CA TYR A 341 -17.35 -15.20 4.38
C TYR A 341 -16.79 -16.58 4.76
N PRO A 342 -17.17 -17.63 4.01
CA PRO A 342 -16.63 -18.96 4.25
C PRO A 342 -15.12 -19.03 3.99
N GLN A 343 -14.50 -20.11 4.47
CA GLN A 343 -13.13 -20.41 4.11
C GLN A 343 -13.03 -20.69 2.60
N SER A 344 -11.88 -20.33 2.04
CA SER A 344 -11.51 -20.68 0.67
C SER A 344 -11.41 -22.21 0.52
N SER A 345 -11.53 -22.69 -0.72
CA SER A 345 -11.45 -24.13 -1.05
C SER A 345 -10.15 -24.80 -0.60
N ASP A 346 -9.08 -24.01 -0.40
CA ASP A 346 -7.79 -24.44 0.13
C ASP A 346 -7.68 -24.36 1.67
N GLY A 347 -8.79 -24.15 2.38
CA GLY A 347 -8.87 -24.10 3.85
C GLY A 347 -8.37 -22.79 4.48
N ARG A 348 -8.02 -21.77 3.68
CA ARG A 348 -7.61 -20.46 4.22
C ARG A 348 -8.84 -19.63 4.61
N SER A 349 -8.73 -18.87 5.70
CA SER A 349 -9.79 -17.93 6.08
C SER A 349 -9.86 -16.75 5.12
N ALA A 350 -11.06 -16.20 4.92
CA ALA A 350 -11.28 -15.06 4.02
C ALA A 350 -10.41 -13.84 4.39
N GLY A 351 -10.21 -13.59 5.69
CA GLY A 351 -9.32 -12.52 6.16
C GLY A 351 -7.85 -12.74 5.81
N LYS A 352 -7.35 -13.99 5.85
CA LYS A 352 -5.98 -14.31 5.42
C LYS A 352 -5.82 -14.13 3.91
N VAL A 353 -6.79 -14.59 3.12
CA VAL A 353 -6.81 -14.40 1.66
C VAL A 353 -6.78 -12.91 1.31
N TYR A 354 -7.61 -12.10 1.98
CA TYR A 354 -7.60 -10.65 1.80
C TYR A 354 -6.24 -10.03 2.15
N TYR A 355 -5.64 -10.42 3.27
CA TYR A 355 -4.33 -9.92 3.69
C TYR A 355 -3.22 -10.21 2.67
N ASP A 356 -3.20 -11.44 2.13
CA ASP A 356 -2.28 -11.84 1.06
C ASP A 356 -2.56 -11.04 -0.23
N ASN A 357 -3.83 -10.88 -0.61
CA ASN A 357 -4.24 -10.15 -1.81
C ASN A 357 -3.87 -8.65 -1.76
N VAL A 358 -4.01 -7.98 -0.61
CA VAL A 358 -3.59 -6.57 -0.45
C VAL A 358 -2.10 -6.42 -0.72
N CYS A 359 -1.28 -7.33 -0.18
CA CYS A 359 0.16 -7.34 -0.42
C CYS A 359 0.47 -7.56 -1.91
N MET A 360 -0.15 -8.58 -2.52
CA MET A 360 0.13 -8.95 -3.90
C MET A 360 -0.38 -7.93 -4.92
N LYS A 361 -1.51 -7.27 -4.67
CA LYS A 361 -1.96 -6.13 -5.49
C LYS A 361 -0.92 -5.01 -5.50
N ALA A 362 -0.33 -4.68 -4.36
CA ALA A 362 0.70 -3.64 -4.26
C ALA A 362 2.00 -4.05 -5.01
N VAL A 363 2.39 -5.32 -4.93
CA VAL A 363 3.51 -5.89 -5.71
C VAL A 363 3.20 -5.81 -7.20
N ASN A 364 2.03 -6.31 -7.63
CA ASN A 364 1.60 -6.36 -9.03
C ASN A 364 1.51 -4.95 -9.64
N GLN A 365 1.06 -3.97 -8.87
CA GLN A 365 1.06 -2.56 -9.27
C GLN A 365 2.45 -1.98 -9.47
N SER A 366 3.41 -2.38 -8.64
CA SER A 366 4.79 -1.89 -8.75
C SER A 366 5.52 -2.52 -9.94
N ILE A 367 5.43 -3.84 -10.09
CA ILE A 367 6.15 -4.58 -11.14
C ILE A 367 5.52 -4.41 -12.53
N GLY A 368 4.20 -4.18 -12.60
CA GLY A 368 3.49 -3.90 -13.86
C GLY A 368 3.88 -2.57 -14.53
N ARG A 369 4.75 -1.77 -13.90
CA ARG A 369 5.29 -0.51 -14.45
C ARG A 369 6.57 -0.67 -15.26
N ALA A 370 7.18 -1.84 -15.17
CA ALA A 370 8.47 -2.13 -15.79
C ALA A 370 8.40 -2.29 -17.31
N ILE A 371 7.24 -2.68 -17.85
CA ILE A 371 7.10 -3.02 -19.27
C ILE A 371 5.85 -2.35 -19.83
N ARG A 372 6.01 -1.56 -20.92
CA ARG A 372 4.93 -0.71 -21.43
C ARG A 372 4.38 -1.11 -22.79
N HIS A 373 5.22 -1.57 -23.71
CA HIS A 373 4.82 -1.92 -25.08
C HIS A 373 5.42 -3.26 -25.49
N LYS A 374 4.95 -3.80 -26.63
CA LYS A 374 5.31 -5.14 -27.12
C LYS A 374 6.83 -5.32 -27.34
N ASP A 375 7.52 -4.24 -27.68
CA ASP A 375 8.96 -4.24 -27.99
C ASP A 375 9.84 -3.95 -26.76
N ASP A 376 9.22 -3.68 -25.60
CA ASP A 376 9.92 -3.38 -24.36
C ASP A 376 10.42 -4.67 -23.70
N TYR A 377 11.43 -4.54 -22.83
CA TYR A 377 12.02 -5.66 -22.10
C TYR A 377 12.53 -5.23 -20.73
N ALA A 378 12.37 -6.11 -19.76
CA ALA A 378 12.85 -5.88 -18.40
C ALA A 378 13.15 -7.19 -17.67
N THR A 379 13.98 -7.06 -16.64
CA THR A 379 14.16 -8.07 -15.60
C THR A 379 13.32 -7.69 -14.39
N ILE A 380 12.58 -8.63 -13.81
CA ILE A 380 11.88 -8.46 -12.54
C ILE A 380 12.53 -9.40 -11.53
N LEU A 381 13.17 -8.85 -10.52
CA LEU A 381 13.84 -9.59 -9.46
C LEU A 381 13.04 -9.46 -8.16
N LEU A 382 12.34 -10.53 -7.78
CA LEU A 382 11.57 -10.64 -6.54
C LEU A 382 12.49 -11.18 -5.43
N VAL A 383 12.85 -10.33 -4.47
CA VAL A 383 13.89 -10.60 -3.47
C VAL A 383 13.25 -10.89 -2.11
N ASP A 384 12.83 -12.13 -1.92
CA ASP A 384 12.38 -12.71 -0.64
C ASP A 384 12.13 -14.21 -0.84
N GLN A 385 12.54 -15.07 0.09
CA GLN A 385 12.26 -16.50 0.01
C GLN A 385 10.76 -16.83 -0.11
N ARG A 386 9.89 -15.95 0.41
CA ARG A 386 8.43 -16.15 0.41
C ARG A 386 7.82 -16.10 -0.98
N TYR A 387 8.48 -15.49 -1.98
CA TYR A 387 8.01 -15.50 -3.38
C TYR A 387 7.99 -16.90 -4.00
N GLN A 388 8.75 -17.85 -3.45
CA GLN A 388 8.75 -19.24 -3.91
C GLN A 388 7.58 -20.05 -3.33
N ARG A 389 6.82 -19.51 -2.38
CA ARG A 389 5.65 -20.19 -1.81
C ARG A 389 4.50 -20.19 -2.84
N PRO A 390 3.83 -21.33 -3.07
CA PRO A 390 2.73 -21.41 -4.04
C PRO A 390 1.60 -20.41 -3.81
N SER A 391 1.32 -20.04 -2.55
CA SER A 391 0.28 -19.06 -2.22
C SER A 391 0.60 -17.64 -2.70
N ILE A 392 1.90 -17.30 -2.80
CA ILE A 392 2.38 -15.98 -3.22
C ILE A 392 2.62 -15.98 -4.74
N SER A 393 3.31 -17.00 -5.27
CA SER A 393 3.62 -17.06 -6.71
C SER A 393 2.37 -17.20 -7.57
N LYS A 394 1.32 -17.88 -7.10
CA LYS A 394 0.04 -17.98 -7.84
C LYS A 394 -0.73 -16.65 -7.93
N ALA A 395 -0.46 -15.72 -7.02
CA ALA A 395 -1.09 -14.39 -6.99
C ALA A 395 -0.38 -13.35 -7.87
N LEU A 396 0.74 -13.73 -8.50
CA LEU A 396 1.36 -12.93 -9.55
C LEU A 396 0.55 -13.01 -10.86
N PRO A 397 0.59 -11.97 -11.70
CA PRO A 397 -0.02 -11.96 -13.01
C PRO A 397 0.45 -13.15 -13.84
N SER A 398 -0.47 -13.76 -14.60
CA SER A 398 -0.18 -14.92 -15.46
C SER A 398 1.09 -14.74 -16.30
N TRP A 399 1.27 -13.59 -16.96
CA TRP A 399 2.42 -13.30 -17.80
C TRP A 399 3.78 -13.27 -17.08
N ILE A 400 3.79 -12.87 -15.80
CA ILE A 400 4.99 -12.93 -14.94
C ILE A 400 5.18 -14.35 -14.42
N ARG A 401 4.10 -14.95 -13.89
CA ARG A 401 4.11 -16.29 -13.30
C ARG A 401 4.61 -17.34 -14.28
N ASP A 402 4.19 -17.26 -15.54
CA ASP A 402 4.56 -18.20 -16.60
C ASP A 402 6.03 -18.08 -17.02
N SER A 403 6.68 -16.96 -16.68
CA SER A 403 8.10 -16.69 -16.96
C SER A 403 8.96 -16.69 -15.68
N LEU A 404 8.35 -16.98 -14.52
CA LEU A 404 9.01 -16.88 -13.21
C LEU A 404 9.93 -18.08 -12.97
N ALA A 405 11.24 -17.83 -12.88
CA ALA A 405 12.21 -18.81 -12.45
C ALA A 405 12.54 -18.65 -10.96
N ALA A 406 12.34 -19.72 -10.18
CA ALA A 406 12.72 -19.75 -8.78
C ALA A 406 14.21 -20.11 -8.64
N HIS A 407 14.99 -19.21 -8.04
CA HIS A 407 16.41 -19.41 -7.79
C HIS A 407 16.69 -19.38 -6.29
N SER A 408 17.23 -20.49 -5.77
CA SER A 408 17.68 -20.53 -4.39
C SER A 408 18.98 -19.76 -4.20
N LYS A 409 19.95 -19.94 -5.11
CA LYS A 409 21.29 -19.37 -5.05
C LYS A 409 21.44 -18.13 -5.95
N PHE A 410 22.03 -17.06 -5.40
CA PHE A 410 22.29 -15.81 -6.14
C PHE A 410 23.06 -16.01 -7.45
N GLY A 411 24.10 -16.85 -7.47
CA GLY A 411 24.92 -17.06 -8.68
C GLY A 411 24.11 -17.52 -9.89
N THR A 412 23.11 -18.39 -9.68
CA THR A 412 22.24 -18.88 -10.78
C THR A 412 21.29 -17.80 -11.28
N ALA A 413 20.71 -16.99 -10.38
CA ALA A 413 19.90 -15.85 -10.76
C ALA A 413 20.73 -14.79 -11.51
N PHE A 414 21.93 -14.50 -11.00
CA PHE A 414 22.83 -13.52 -11.59
C PHE A 414 23.28 -13.91 -13.01
N ALA A 415 23.58 -15.19 -13.23
CA ALA A 415 23.88 -15.72 -14.56
C ALA A 415 22.70 -15.55 -15.53
N ALA A 416 21.46 -15.78 -15.07
CA ALA A 416 20.26 -15.56 -15.88
C ALA A 416 20.09 -14.08 -16.26
N ILE A 417 20.31 -13.15 -15.31
CA ILE A 417 20.29 -11.71 -15.58
C ILE A 417 21.37 -11.34 -16.62
N GLN A 418 22.59 -11.82 -16.44
CA GLN A 418 23.68 -11.57 -17.39
C GLN A 418 23.36 -12.09 -18.78
N GLN A 419 22.86 -13.32 -18.89
CA GLN A 419 22.48 -13.90 -20.17
C GLN A 419 21.39 -13.08 -20.85
N PHE A 420 20.38 -12.66 -20.11
CA PHE A 420 19.26 -11.86 -20.63
C PHE A 420 19.71 -10.53 -21.27
N PHE A 421 20.73 -9.86 -20.72
CA PHE A 421 21.26 -8.62 -21.28
C PHE A 421 22.44 -8.80 -22.25
N ARG A 422 23.02 -10.00 -22.34
CA ARG A 422 24.12 -10.32 -23.27
C ARG A 422 23.66 -10.77 -24.65
N VAL A 423 22.47 -11.37 -24.76
CA VAL A 423 21.91 -11.70 -26.07
C VAL A 423 21.81 -10.38 -26.83
N ASP A 424 22.59 -10.24 -27.90
CA ASP A 424 22.73 -9.03 -28.72
C ASP A 424 21.34 -8.47 -29.09
N ARG A 425 20.91 -7.46 -28.33
CA ARG A 425 19.69 -6.67 -28.59
C ARG A 425 20.00 -5.44 -29.45
N THR A 426 21.18 -5.44 -30.08
CA THR A 426 21.73 -4.42 -30.99
C THR A 426 20.99 -4.27 -32.31
N ASN A 427 19.93 -5.05 -32.59
CA ASN A 427 19.12 -4.91 -33.81
C ASN A 427 17.86 -4.04 -33.62
N SER A 428 17.91 -3.05 -32.74
CA SER A 428 16.83 -2.06 -32.55
C SER A 428 17.36 -0.65 -32.83
N GLU A 429 17.91 -0.42 -34.01
CA GLU A 429 18.08 0.91 -34.60
C GLU A 429 17.13 1.08 -35.79
#